data_AF-A0A948B6G3-F1
#
_entry.id   AF-A0A948B6G3-F1
#
_cell.length_a   1.000
_cell.length_b   1.000
_cell.length_c   1.000
_cell.angle_alpha   90.00
_cell.angle_beta   90.00
_cell.angle_gamma   90.00
#
_symmetry.space_group_name_H-M   'P 1'
#
loop_
_entity.id
_entity.type
_entity.pdbx_description
1 polymer ?
#
loop_
_entity_poly.entity_id
_entity_poly.type
_entity_poly.pdbx_seq_one_letter_code
_entity_poly.pdbx_strand_id
1 'polypeptide(L)' 'MATSKKRINISLPDEVDVALKKLAARDNVPQATEAIHLIKIALEIDEDEVWNDLASRRDKKGAKFISHKDAWA' A
#
# COMPACT_ATOMS: atom_id res chain seq x y z
N MET A 1 -15.83 -7.85 -26.76
CA MET A 1 -15.05 -8.42 -25.64
C MET A 1 -15.26 -7.50 -24.45
N ALA A 2 -16.16 -7.85 -23.53
CA ALA A 2 -16.45 -6.99 -22.38
C ALA A 2 -15.22 -6.99 -21.47
N THR A 3 -14.59 -5.83 -21.29
CA THR A 3 -13.45 -5.69 -20.39
C THR A 3 -13.88 -6.13 -18.99
N SER A 4 -13.23 -7.15 -18.42
CA SER A 4 -13.52 -7.72 -17.09
C SER A 4 -13.25 -6.77 -15.92
N LYS A 5 -12.75 -5.56 -16.20
CA LYS A 5 -12.41 -4.57 -15.18
C LYS A 5 -13.68 -3.95 -14.60
N LYS A 6 -13.92 -4.16 -13.31
CA LYS A 6 -14.97 -3.48 -12.56
C LYS A 6 -14.66 -1.98 -12.48
N ARG A 7 -15.65 -1.14 -12.75
CA ARG A 7 -15.53 0.33 -12.63
C ARG A 7 -16.07 0.77 -11.27
N ILE A 8 -15.31 1.60 -10.58
CA ILE A 8 -15.71 2.23 -9.32
C ILE A 8 -15.89 3.71 -9.61
N ASN A 9 -17.10 4.23 -9.40
CA ASN A 9 -17.37 5.67 -9.48
C ASN A 9 -17.36 6.23 -8.06
N ILE A 10 -16.52 7.23 -7.81
CA ILE A 10 -16.33 7.85 -6.50
C ILE A 10 -16.47 9.36 -6.64
N SER A 11 -17.18 9.97 -5.69
CA SER A 11 -17.17 11.42 -5.51
C SER A 11 -16.05 11.75 -4.53
N LEU A 12 -15.16 12.66 -4.94
CA LEU A 12 -14.03 13.10 -4.13
C LEU A 12 -14.26 14.52 -3.62
N PRO A 13 -13.93 14.83 -2.36
CA PRO A 13 -13.77 16.22 -1.92
C PRO A 13 -12.69 16.94 -2.75
N ASP A 14 -12.86 18.24 -2.96
CA ASP A 14 -11.95 19.06 -3.80
C ASP A 14 -10.48 18.94 -3.36
N GLU A 15 -10.23 18.91 -2.05
CA GLU A 15 -8.89 18.77 -1.49
C GLU A 15 -8.21 17.45 -1.88
N VAL A 16 -8.99 16.36 -1.95
CA VAL A 16 -8.50 15.03 -2.32
C VAL A 16 -8.22 14.97 -3.82
N ASP A 17 -9.09 15.54 -4.65
CA ASP A 17 -8.85 15.59 -6.11
C ASP A 17 -7.59 16.39 -6.43
N VAL A 18 -7.39 17.54 -5.78
CA VAL A 18 -6.19 18.37 -5.96
C VAL A 18 -4.93 17.61 -5.55
N ALA A 19 -4.95 16.90 -4.41
CA ALA A 19 -3.82 16.09 -3.96
C ALA A 19 -3.52 14.96 -4.95
N LEU A 20 -4.55 14.22 -5.36
CA LEU A 20 -4.43 13.12 -6.32
C LEU A 20 -3.89 13.60 -7.67
N LYS A 21 -4.33 14.77 -8.14
CA LYS A 21 -3.83 15.39 -9.38
C LYS A 21 -2.34 15.70 -9.31
N LYS A 22 -1.88 16.23 -8.17
CA LYS A 22 -0.46 16.57 -7.96
C LYS A 22 0.41 15.32 -7.91
N LEU A 23 -0.05 14.26 -7.24
CA LEU A 23 0.66 12.99 -7.17
C LEU A 23 0.76 12.33 -8.56
N ALA A 24 -0.36 12.24 -9.27
CA ALA A 24 -0.40 11.71 -10.62
C ALA A 24 0.52 12.49 -11.59
N ALA A 25 0.57 13.81 -11.46
CA ALA A 25 1.48 14.65 -12.24
C ALA A 25 2.96 14.42 -11.88
N ARG A 26 3.29 14.30 -10.58
CA ARG A 26 4.64 13.97 -10.10
C ARG A 26 5.13 12.66 -10.70
N ASP A 27 4.25 11.66 -10.75
CA ASP A 27 4.60 10.29 -11.17
C ASP A 27 4.37 10.06 -12.68
N ASN A 28 3.95 11.10 -13.40
CA ASN A 28 3.67 11.09 -14.84
C ASN A 28 2.71 9.96 -15.26
N VAL A 29 1.64 9.78 -14.48
CA VAL A 29 0.58 8.79 -14.74
C VAL A 29 -0.81 9.44 -14.71
N PRO A 30 -1.85 8.81 -15.29
CA PRO A 30 -3.22 9.27 -15.15
C PRO A 30 -3.69 9.22 -13.68
N GLN A 31 -4.53 10.17 -13.25
CA GLN A 31 -5.13 10.19 -11.91
C GLN A 31 -5.79 8.86 -11.52
N ALA A 32 -6.45 8.18 -12.45
CA ALA A 32 -7.07 6.88 -12.18
C ALA A 32 -6.04 5.78 -11.87
N THR A 33 -4.88 5.82 -12.52
CA THR A 33 -3.78 4.88 -12.25
C THR A 33 -3.20 5.14 -10.86
N GLU A 34 -2.97 6.41 -10.53
CA GLU A 34 -2.48 6.81 -9.20
C GLU A 34 -3.47 6.44 -8.10
N ALA A 35 -4.77 6.67 -8.31
CA ALA A 35 -5.82 6.29 -7.37
C ALA A 35 -5.83 4.78 -7.12
N ILE A 36 -5.71 3.96 -8.17
CA ILE A 36 -5.62 2.50 -8.03
C ILE A 36 -4.36 2.12 -7.23
N HIS A 37 -3.22 2.77 -7.48
CA HIS A 37 -2.00 2.51 -6.75
C HIS A 37 -2.15 2.81 -5.25
N LEU A 38 -2.69 3.99 -4.91
CA LEU A 38 -2.95 4.38 -3.53
C LEU A 38 -3.98 3.47 -2.84
N ILE A 39 -5.02 3.02 -3.57
CA ILE A 39 -5.99 2.05 -3.03
C ILE A 39 -5.31 0.71 -2.75
N LYS A 40 -4.40 0.23 -3.60
CA LYS A 40 -3.65 -1.00 -3.34
C LYS A 40 -2.77 -0.89 -2.10
N ILE A 41 -2.09 0.25 -1.94
CA ILE A 41 -1.30 0.54 -0.74
C ILE A 41 -2.22 0.54 0.50
N ALA A 42 -3.35 1.24 0.43
CA ALA A 42 -4.29 1.34 1.56
C ALA A 42 -4.96 0.01 1.93
N LEU A 43 -5.03 -0.94 0.98
CA LEU A 43 -5.48 -2.30 1.26
C LEU A 43 -4.39 -3.18 1.88
N GLU A 44 -3.16 -2.65 2.06
CA GLU A 44 -2.00 -3.31 2.65
C GLU A 44 -1.63 -4.65 1.98
N ILE A 45 -2.17 -4.93 0.78
CA ILE A 45 -2.01 -6.21 0.08
C ILE A 45 -0.52 -6.52 -0.12
N ASP A 46 0.25 -5.52 -0.52
CA ASP A 46 1.68 -5.67 -0.77
C ASP A 46 2.50 -5.60 0.55
N GLU A 47 1.99 -4.90 1.56
CA GLU A 47 2.69 -4.72 2.85
C GLU A 47 2.66 -6.01 3.68
N ASP A 48 1.48 -6.62 3.82
CA ASP A 48 1.30 -7.86 4.57
C ASP A 48 2.14 -9.00 3.99
N GLU A 49 2.19 -9.15 2.66
CA GLU A 49 3.02 -10.17 2.02
C GLU A 49 4.51 -9.97 2.34
N VAL A 50 5.00 -8.73 2.23
CA VAL A 50 6.41 -8.40 2.48
C VAL A 50 6.78 -8.59 3.95
N TRP A 51 5.92 -8.13 4.87
CA TRP A 51 6.15 -8.25 6.31
C TRP A 51 6.10 -9.71 6.75
N ASN A 52 5.16 -10.49 6.23
CA ASN A 52 5.07 -11.90 6.51
C ASN A 52 6.29 -12.68 5.98
N ASP A 53 6.76 -12.39 4.77
CA ASP A 53 7.98 -12.99 4.22
C ASP A 53 9.23 -12.65 5.07
N LEU A 54 9.36 -11.40 5.52
CA LEU A 54 10.44 -10.98 6.42
C LEU A 54 10.35 -11.67 7.79
N ALA A 55 9.17 -11.75 8.37
CA ALA A 55 8.93 -12.40 9.66
C ALA A 55 9.23 -13.90 9.57
N SER A 56 8.74 -14.57 8.52
CA SER A 56 8.98 -16.00 8.24
C SER A 56 10.47 -16.34 8.12
N ARG A 57 11.27 -15.43 7.54
CA ARG A 57 12.73 -15.58 7.46
C ARG A 57 13.44 -15.44 8.81
N ARG A 58 12.84 -14.69 9.74
CA ARG A 58 13.40 -14.41 11.09
C ARG A 58 12.92 -15.42 12.13
N ASP A 59 11.69 -15.90 12.02
CA ASP A 59 11.09 -16.88 12.92
C ASP A 59 11.54 -18.30 12.60
N LYS A 60 12.80 -18.59 12.94
CA LYS A 60 13.41 -19.91 12.79
C LYS A 60 13.60 -20.55 14.16
N LYS A 61 13.63 -21.88 14.20
CA LYS A 61 13.92 -22.63 15.43
C LYS A 61 15.26 -22.19 16.04
N GLY A 62 15.22 -21.68 17.27
CA GLY A 62 16.39 -21.13 17.97
C GLY A 62 16.70 -19.66 17.66
N ALA A 63 15.75 -18.92 17.05
CA ALA A 63 15.86 -17.48 16.88
C ALA A 63 16.06 -16.77 18.21
N LYS A 64 16.93 -15.76 18.23
CA LYS A 64 17.19 -14.95 19.41
C LYS A 64 16.03 -13.99 19.64
N PHE A 65 15.31 -14.19 20.73
CA PHE A 65 14.31 -13.23 21.19
C PHE A 65 14.99 -12.08 21.94
N ILE A 66 14.54 -10.86 21.66
CA ILE A 66 14.99 -9.64 22.33
C ILE A 66 13.78 -9.11 23.11
N SER A 67 14.00 -8.66 24.34
CA SER A 67 12.91 -8.09 25.13
C SER A 67 12.46 -6.75 24.52
N HIS A 68 11.17 -6.41 24.66
CA HIS A 68 10.65 -5.14 24.15
C HIS A 68 11.44 -3.93 24.71
N LYS A 69 11.82 -3.99 25.99
CA LYS A 69 12.61 -2.94 26.63
C LYS A 69 13.99 -2.78 25.98
N ASP A 70 14.64 -3.87 25.58
CA ASP A 70 15.96 -3.79 24.93
C ASP A 70 15.87 -3.36 23.46
N ALA A 71 14.70 -3.57 22.81
CA ALA A 71 14.49 -3.25 21.40
C ALA A 71 14.08 -1.79 21.16
N TRP A 72 13.43 -1.13 22.13
CA TRP A 72 12.80 0.19 21.96
C TRP A 72 13.24 1.26 22.97
N ALA A 73 14.33 1.02 23.71
CA ALA A 73 14.92 1.99 24.64
C ALA A 73 15.69 3.11 23.93
#